data_AF-A0A8C6SKQ0-F1
#
_entry.id   AF-A0A8C6SKQ0-F1
#
_cell.length_a   1.000
_cell.length_b   1.000
_cell.length_c   1.000
_cell.angle_alpha   90.00
_cell.angle_beta   90.00
_cell.angle_gamma   90.00
#
_symmetry.space_group_name_H-M   'P 1'
#
loop_
_entity.id
_entity.type
_entity.pdbx_description
1 polymer ?
#
loop_
_entity_poly.entity_id
_entity_poly.type
_entity_poly.pdbx_seq_one_letter_code
_entity_poly.pdbx_strand_id
1 'polypeptide(L)'
;MSKGPAVGIDLGTTYSCVGIFQHGKVEIIANDQGNRTTPSYVAFTDSERLIGDAAKNQVAMNPSNTVFDAKRLIGRKFDDAVVQSDMKHWPFKVVNDSSKPKVEVEYKGEIKTFFPEEISSMVLTKMKEISEAYLGKPVNNAVVTVPAYFNDSQRQATKDAGAISGLNVLRIINEPTAAAIAYGLDKKVGSERNVLIFDLGGGTFDVSILTIEDGIFEVKSTAGDTHLGGEDFDNRMVNHFIAEFKAVRRLRTACERAKRTLSSSTQASIEIDSLYEGVDFYTSITRARFEELNADLFRGTLEPVEKSLRDAKMDKAQIHDIVPSPPTLTTSPVCSFRYTALVF
;
A
#
# COMPACT_ATOMS: atom_id res chain seq x y z
N MET A 1 -12.27 -29.88 16.86
CA MET A 1 -11.93 -29.65 15.44
C MET A 1 -10.71 -28.74 15.40
N SER A 2 -9.63 -29.10 14.70
CA SER A 2 -8.51 -28.19 14.52
C SER A 2 -9.02 -26.91 13.85
N LYS A 3 -8.87 -25.75 14.50
CA LYS A 3 -9.17 -24.46 13.87
C LYS A 3 -8.36 -24.43 12.56
N GLY A 4 -9.03 -24.30 11.41
CA GLY A 4 -8.39 -24.26 10.10
C GLY A 4 -7.29 -23.18 10.04
N PRO A 5 -6.36 -23.27 9.07
CA PRO A 5 -5.23 -22.35 8.97
C PRO A 5 -5.71 -20.89 9.00
N ALA A 6 -4.94 -20.04 9.70
CA ALA A 6 -5.15 -18.60 9.69
C ALA A 6 -4.05 -17.95 8.84
N VAL A 7 -4.45 -16.99 8.02
CA VAL A 7 -3.52 -16.18 7.19
C VAL A 7 -3.41 -14.77 7.75
N GLY A 8 -2.24 -14.15 7.59
CA GLY A 8 -2.04 -12.73 7.79
C GLY A 8 -2.16 -12.02 6.46
N ILE A 9 -3.06 -11.03 6.36
CA ILE A 9 -3.27 -10.25 5.15
C ILE A 9 -2.89 -8.80 5.45
N ASP A 10 -1.94 -8.29 4.68
CA ASP A 10 -1.68 -6.87 4.58
C ASP A 10 -2.57 -6.29 3.47
N LEU A 11 -3.60 -5.53 3.85
CA LEU A 11 -4.52 -4.88 2.91
C LEU A 11 -4.00 -3.46 2.66
N GLY A 12 -3.01 -3.31 1.80
CA GLY A 12 -2.40 -2.01 1.49
C GLY A 12 -3.21 -1.19 0.48
N THR A 13 -2.89 0.12 0.43
CA THR A 13 -3.57 1.09 -0.46
C THR A 13 -3.40 0.72 -1.93
N THR A 14 -2.16 0.45 -2.35
CA THR A 14 -1.82 0.17 -3.75
C THR A 14 -1.60 -1.31 -4.03
N TYR A 15 -1.07 -2.04 -3.04
CA TYR A 15 -0.74 -3.46 -3.11
C TYR A 15 -1.15 -4.13 -1.81
N SER A 16 -1.58 -5.38 -1.92
CA SER A 16 -1.87 -6.26 -0.79
C SER A 16 -0.91 -7.45 -0.79
N CYS A 17 -0.66 -8.01 0.38
CA CYS A 17 0.22 -9.16 0.60
C CYS A 17 -0.48 -10.17 1.51
N VAL A 18 -0.21 -11.46 1.30
CA VAL A 18 -0.73 -12.52 2.18
C VAL A 18 0.39 -13.48 2.59
N GLY A 19 0.41 -13.82 3.87
CA GLY A 19 1.38 -14.72 4.47
C GLY A 19 0.74 -15.73 5.41
N ILE A 20 1.45 -16.82 5.64
CA ILE A 20 1.05 -17.86 6.58
C ILE A 20 2.20 -18.20 7.52
N PHE A 21 1.88 -18.49 8.78
CA PHE A 21 2.84 -19.08 9.72
C PHE A 21 2.64 -20.60 9.76
N GLN A 22 3.64 -21.34 9.28
CA GLN A 22 3.63 -22.81 9.32
C GLN A 22 5.05 -23.36 9.49
N HIS A 23 5.17 -24.52 10.12
CA HIS A 23 6.46 -25.16 10.39
C HIS A 23 7.47 -24.24 11.11
N GLY A 24 6.99 -23.38 12.01
CA GLY A 24 7.82 -22.48 12.80
C GLY A 24 8.35 -21.24 12.07
N LYS A 25 7.91 -20.97 10.83
CA LYS A 25 8.34 -19.82 10.03
C LYS A 25 7.17 -19.13 9.33
N VAL A 26 7.38 -17.86 9.00
CA VAL A 26 6.47 -17.09 8.12
C VAL A 26 6.85 -17.36 6.67
N GLU A 27 5.84 -17.62 5.84
CA GLU A 27 5.97 -17.74 4.38
C GLU A 27 5.03 -16.74 3.70
N ILE A 28 5.59 -15.93 2.80
CA ILE A 28 4.80 -15.01 1.96
C ILE A 28 4.39 -15.77 0.70
N ILE A 29 3.08 -15.75 0.43
CA ILE A 29 2.48 -16.55 -0.64
C ILE A 29 2.51 -15.75 -1.95
N ALA A 30 3.05 -16.34 -3.00
CA ALA A 30 3.01 -15.76 -4.33
C ALA A 30 1.64 -15.99 -4.99
N ASN A 31 1.18 -15.02 -5.78
CA ASN A 31 -0.05 -15.15 -6.55
C ASN A 31 0.14 -16.04 -7.80
N ASP A 32 -0.90 -16.16 -8.61
CA ASP A 32 -0.94 -16.93 -9.86
C ASP A 32 0.07 -16.48 -10.92
N GLN A 33 0.61 -15.27 -10.81
CA GLN A 33 1.69 -14.75 -11.66
C GLN A 33 3.09 -14.88 -11.02
N GLY A 34 3.19 -15.47 -9.83
CA GLY A 34 4.45 -15.58 -9.08
C GLY A 34 4.82 -14.32 -8.29
N ASN A 35 3.96 -13.30 -8.24
CA ASN A 35 4.22 -12.06 -7.50
C ASN A 35 3.86 -12.24 -6.01
N ARG A 36 4.74 -11.78 -5.11
CA ARG A 36 4.50 -11.83 -3.64
C ARG A 36 3.60 -10.73 -3.11
N THR A 37 3.27 -9.75 -3.94
CA THR A 37 2.27 -8.72 -3.66
C THR A 37 1.32 -8.65 -4.84
N THR A 38 0.05 -8.42 -4.59
CA THR A 38 -0.98 -8.27 -5.62
C THR A 38 -1.52 -6.85 -5.60
N PRO A 39 -1.67 -6.16 -6.75
CA PRO A 39 -2.27 -4.82 -6.77
C PRO A 39 -3.65 -4.78 -6.11
N SER A 40 -3.93 -3.76 -5.31
CA SER A 40 -5.24 -3.50 -4.71
C SER A 40 -6.20 -2.85 -5.73
N TYR A 41 -6.39 -3.52 -6.86
CA TYR A 41 -7.14 -3.05 -8.02
C TYR A 41 -8.31 -3.98 -8.32
N VAL A 42 -9.45 -3.39 -8.66
CA VAL A 42 -10.65 -4.10 -9.12
C VAL A 42 -11.17 -3.44 -10.39
N ALA A 43 -11.28 -4.19 -11.48
CA ALA A 43 -11.85 -3.70 -12.74
C ALA A 43 -13.15 -4.43 -13.08
N PHE A 44 -14.08 -3.69 -13.64
CA PHE A 44 -15.38 -4.19 -14.08
C PHE A 44 -15.46 -4.09 -15.60
N THR A 45 -15.85 -5.18 -16.26
CA THR A 45 -16.01 -5.27 -17.71
C THR A 45 -17.42 -5.73 -18.07
N ASP A 46 -17.72 -5.84 -19.36
CA ASP A 46 -19.02 -6.34 -19.82
C ASP A 46 -19.26 -7.82 -19.49
N SER A 47 -18.19 -8.59 -19.23
CA SER A 47 -18.25 -10.02 -19.00
C SER A 47 -17.92 -10.43 -17.56
N GLU A 48 -16.93 -9.79 -16.96
CA GLU A 48 -16.30 -10.28 -15.74
C GLU A 48 -15.76 -9.16 -14.85
N ARG A 49 -15.35 -9.57 -13.65
CA ARG A 49 -14.66 -8.72 -12.70
C ARG A 49 -13.23 -9.20 -12.56
N LEU A 50 -12.28 -8.32 -12.84
CA LEU A 50 -10.85 -8.58 -12.73
C LEU A 50 -10.34 -8.02 -11.41
N ILE A 51 -9.42 -8.71 -10.75
CA ILE A 51 -8.83 -8.30 -9.48
C ILE A 51 -7.32 -8.50 -9.53
N GLY A 52 -6.54 -7.60 -8.94
CA GLY A 52 -5.08 -7.74 -8.88
C GLY A 52 -4.37 -7.33 -10.17
N ASP A 53 -3.39 -8.13 -10.58
CA ASP A 53 -2.55 -7.84 -11.76
C ASP A 53 -3.39 -7.70 -13.04
N ALA A 54 -4.40 -8.55 -13.22
CA ALA A 54 -5.30 -8.47 -14.37
C ALA A 54 -6.03 -7.11 -14.45
N ALA A 55 -6.53 -6.61 -13.32
CA ALA A 55 -7.17 -5.30 -13.24
C ALA A 55 -6.17 -4.17 -13.49
N LYS A 56 -4.98 -4.22 -12.86
CA LYS A 56 -3.92 -3.21 -13.05
C LYS A 56 -3.38 -3.19 -14.49
N ASN A 57 -3.40 -4.30 -15.22
CA ASN A 57 -2.86 -4.33 -16.60
C ASN A 57 -3.78 -3.63 -17.62
N GLN A 58 -5.10 -3.77 -17.47
CA GLN A 58 -6.08 -3.23 -18.44
C GLN A 58 -6.54 -1.80 -18.13
N VAL A 59 -6.12 -1.24 -17.00
CA VAL A 59 -6.56 0.06 -16.48
C VAL A 59 -6.42 1.20 -17.51
N ALA A 60 -5.46 1.09 -18.45
CA ALA A 60 -5.25 2.02 -19.56
C ALA A 60 -6.43 2.10 -20.53
N MET A 61 -7.06 0.96 -20.79
CA MET A 61 -8.16 0.81 -21.74
C MET A 61 -9.53 1.05 -21.08
N ASN A 62 -9.62 0.86 -19.76
CA ASN A 62 -10.88 0.96 -19.01
C ASN A 62 -10.71 1.76 -17.70
N PRO A 63 -10.30 3.03 -17.77
CA PRO A 63 -9.93 3.80 -16.58
C PRO A 63 -11.11 4.11 -15.66
N SER A 64 -12.30 4.38 -16.21
CA SER A 64 -13.51 4.76 -15.44
C SER A 64 -14.11 3.61 -14.64
N ASN A 65 -13.88 2.35 -15.08
CA ASN A 65 -14.40 1.16 -14.41
C ASN A 65 -13.30 0.33 -13.73
N THR A 66 -12.13 0.93 -13.51
CA THR A 66 -11.06 0.30 -12.73
C THR A 66 -10.79 1.09 -11.47
N VAL A 67 -11.19 0.50 -10.35
CA VAL A 67 -11.11 1.07 -9.02
C VAL A 67 -9.81 0.67 -8.36
N PHE A 68 -9.13 1.64 -7.76
CA PHE A 68 -7.95 1.51 -6.91
C PHE A 68 -8.10 2.49 -5.75
N ASP A 69 -7.17 2.48 -4.79
CA ASP A 69 -7.20 3.41 -3.65
C ASP A 69 -8.46 3.36 -2.78
N ALA A 70 -9.25 2.27 -2.84
CA ALA A 70 -10.46 2.10 -2.04
C ALA A 70 -10.21 2.27 -0.53
N LYS A 71 -8.98 1.96 -0.06
CA LYS A 71 -8.53 2.16 1.32
C LYS A 71 -8.54 3.64 1.76
N ARG A 72 -8.47 4.59 0.82
CA ARG A 72 -8.61 6.03 1.11
C ARG A 72 -10.06 6.44 1.42
N LEU A 73 -11.03 5.70 0.88
CA LEU A 73 -12.47 5.93 1.05
C LEU A 73 -13.09 5.15 2.22
N ILE A 74 -12.51 4.01 2.59
CA ILE A 74 -13.11 3.07 3.54
C ILE A 74 -13.38 3.74 4.90
N GLY A 75 -14.61 3.60 5.40
CA GLY A 75 -15.06 4.15 6.68
C GLY A 75 -15.12 5.68 6.77
N ARG A 76 -14.98 6.41 5.65
CA ARG A 76 -15.11 7.87 5.59
C ARG A 76 -16.52 8.31 5.19
N LYS A 77 -16.81 9.60 5.38
CA LYS A 77 -18.01 10.24 4.83
C LYS A 77 -17.70 10.85 3.47
N PHE A 78 -18.70 10.92 2.61
CA PHE A 78 -18.57 11.50 1.28
C PHE A 78 -18.09 12.96 1.36
N ASP A 79 -18.63 13.74 2.30
CA ASP A 79 -18.32 15.17 2.46
C ASP A 79 -16.99 15.43 3.21
N ASP A 80 -16.25 14.40 3.63
CA ASP A 80 -14.94 14.59 4.25
C ASP A 80 -14.01 15.31 3.27
N ALA A 81 -13.31 16.37 3.75
CA ALA A 81 -12.45 17.20 2.89
C ALA A 81 -11.39 16.38 2.15
N VAL A 82 -10.86 15.33 2.79
CA VAL A 82 -9.90 14.40 2.17
C VAL A 82 -10.54 13.63 1.01
N VAL A 83 -11.77 13.14 1.17
CA VAL A 83 -12.50 12.43 0.10
C VAL A 83 -12.77 13.37 -1.07
N GLN A 84 -13.24 14.59 -0.79
CA GLN A 84 -13.49 15.59 -1.83
C GLN A 84 -12.22 16.02 -2.58
N SER A 85 -11.06 16.00 -1.91
CA SER A 85 -9.77 16.24 -2.53
C SER A 85 -9.37 15.08 -3.44
N ASP A 86 -9.40 13.85 -2.92
CA ASP A 86 -8.96 12.64 -3.62
C ASP A 86 -9.79 12.35 -4.87
N MET A 87 -11.11 12.60 -4.81
CA MET A 87 -12.03 12.43 -5.93
C MET A 87 -11.65 13.23 -7.18
N LYS A 88 -10.88 14.32 -7.05
CA LYS A 88 -10.41 15.11 -8.20
C LYS A 88 -9.32 14.42 -9.01
N HIS A 89 -8.70 13.40 -8.43
CA HIS A 89 -7.55 12.71 -9.01
C HIS A 89 -7.88 11.32 -9.54
N TRP A 90 -9.07 10.78 -9.23
CA TRP A 90 -9.48 9.47 -9.70
C TRP A 90 -10.20 9.53 -11.05
N PRO A 91 -9.98 8.53 -11.93
CA PRO A 91 -10.68 8.42 -13.20
C PRO A 91 -12.08 7.81 -13.07
N PHE A 92 -12.38 7.14 -11.95
CA PHE A 92 -13.67 6.54 -11.66
C PHE A 92 -14.54 7.50 -10.85
N LYS A 93 -15.86 7.36 -10.97
CA LYS A 93 -16.82 8.24 -10.30
C LYS A 93 -17.09 7.76 -8.88
N VAL A 94 -17.16 8.70 -7.94
CA VAL A 94 -17.62 8.46 -6.57
C VAL A 94 -18.91 9.26 -6.35
N VAL A 95 -19.94 8.59 -5.85
CA VAL A 95 -21.26 9.16 -5.58
C VAL A 95 -21.58 9.12 -4.10
N ASN A 96 -22.45 10.04 -3.66
CA ASN A 96 -22.94 10.08 -2.30
C ASN A 96 -24.17 9.18 -2.16
N ASP A 97 -24.12 8.22 -1.25
CA ASP A 97 -25.28 7.49 -0.77
C ASP A 97 -25.45 7.74 0.73
N SER A 98 -26.38 8.62 1.08
CA SER A 98 -26.73 8.89 2.48
C SER A 98 -25.52 9.24 3.36
N SER A 99 -24.67 10.16 2.89
CA SER A 99 -23.38 10.60 3.46
C SER A 99 -22.21 9.63 3.33
N LYS A 100 -22.39 8.44 2.76
CA LYS A 100 -21.31 7.47 2.51
C LYS A 100 -20.87 7.52 1.05
N PRO A 101 -19.56 7.47 0.77
CA PRO A 101 -19.10 7.38 -0.61
C PRO A 101 -19.37 5.99 -1.18
N LYS A 102 -19.80 5.92 -2.43
CA LYS A 102 -19.82 4.70 -3.25
C LYS A 102 -19.09 4.93 -4.56
N VAL A 103 -18.35 3.96 -5.03
CA VAL A 103 -17.80 3.99 -6.39
C VAL A 103 -18.89 3.58 -7.38
N GLU A 104 -19.05 4.33 -8.47
CA GLU A 104 -19.98 4.05 -9.55
C GLU A 104 -19.20 3.55 -10.77
N VAL A 105 -19.59 2.39 -11.30
CA VAL A 105 -18.94 1.73 -12.43
C VAL A 105 -19.98 1.11 -13.35
N GLU A 106 -19.66 0.95 -14.63
CA GLU A 106 -20.40 0.11 -15.55
C GLU A 106 -19.91 -1.34 -15.45
N TYR A 107 -20.83 -2.26 -15.19
CA TYR A 107 -20.54 -3.69 -15.08
C TYR A 107 -21.65 -4.50 -15.75
N LYS A 108 -21.30 -5.25 -16.79
CA LYS A 108 -22.25 -6.03 -17.62
C LYS A 108 -23.35 -5.17 -18.26
N GLY A 109 -22.98 -3.99 -18.76
CA GLY A 109 -23.90 -3.03 -19.37
C GLY A 109 -24.87 -2.34 -18.40
N GLU A 110 -24.67 -2.49 -17.08
CA GLU A 110 -25.46 -1.83 -16.05
C GLU A 110 -24.59 -0.93 -15.17
N ILE A 111 -25.12 0.23 -14.80
CA ILE A 111 -24.50 1.09 -13.79
C ILE A 111 -24.68 0.42 -12.42
N LYS A 112 -23.57 0.17 -11.73
CA LYS A 112 -23.54 -0.36 -10.37
C LYS A 112 -22.80 0.56 -9.44
N THR A 113 -23.21 0.55 -8.18
CA THR A 113 -22.52 1.28 -7.11
C THR A 113 -22.05 0.32 -6.05
N PHE A 114 -20.84 0.52 -5.55
CA PHE A 114 -20.23 -0.32 -4.52
C PHE A 114 -19.69 0.55 -3.40
N PHE A 115 -19.90 0.11 -2.16
CA PHE A 115 -19.19 0.69 -1.03
C PHE A 115 -17.69 0.34 -1.05
N PRO A 116 -16.82 1.17 -0.45
CA PRO A 116 -15.39 0.89 -0.37
C PRO A 116 -15.07 -0.45 0.31
N GLU A 117 -15.86 -0.86 1.31
CA GLU A 117 -15.75 -2.17 1.95
C GLU A 117 -16.05 -3.33 1.00
N GLU A 118 -16.97 -3.16 0.04
CA GLU A 118 -17.25 -4.17 -0.98
C GLU A 118 -16.06 -4.29 -1.96
N ILE A 119 -15.48 -3.17 -2.41
CA ILE A 119 -14.28 -3.19 -3.25
C ILE A 119 -13.11 -3.84 -2.52
N SER A 120 -12.90 -3.48 -1.25
CA SER A 120 -11.86 -4.08 -0.41
C SER A 120 -12.10 -5.56 -0.17
N SER A 121 -13.36 -6.00 -0.06
CA SER A 121 -13.72 -7.41 0.08
C SER A 121 -13.34 -8.23 -1.16
N MET A 122 -13.38 -7.63 -2.36
CA MET A 122 -12.97 -8.28 -3.59
C MET A 122 -11.45 -8.51 -3.59
N VAL A 123 -10.67 -7.52 -3.13
CA VAL A 123 -9.22 -7.69 -2.93
C VAL A 123 -8.92 -8.77 -1.89
N LEU A 124 -9.62 -8.78 -0.75
CA LEU A 124 -9.48 -9.82 0.28
C LEU A 124 -9.88 -11.20 -0.23
N THR A 125 -10.90 -11.29 -1.10
CA THR A 125 -11.30 -12.54 -1.77
C THR A 125 -10.15 -13.05 -2.63
N LYS A 126 -9.47 -12.20 -3.42
CA LYS A 126 -8.28 -12.61 -4.18
C LYS A 126 -7.14 -13.07 -3.27
N MET A 127 -6.93 -12.43 -2.11
CA MET A 127 -5.91 -12.87 -1.13
C MET A 127 -6.25 -14.23 -0.52
N LYS A 128 -7.53 -14.48 -0.26
CA LYS A 128 -8.06 -15.79 0.17
C LYS A 128 -7.83 -16.84 -0.90
N GLU A 129 -8.20 -16.59 -2.16
CA GLU A 129 -8.00 -17.50 -3.29
C GLU A 129 -6.53 -17.87 -3.48
N ILE A 130 -5.62 -16.89 -3.40
CA ILE A 130 -4.17 -17.12 -3.45
C ILE A 130 -3.72 -18.07 -2.33
N SER A 131 -4.24 -17.85 -1.12
CA SER A 131 -3.93 -18.70 0.03
C SER A 131 -4.48 -20.12 -0.12
N GLU A 132 -5.70 -20.25 -0.62
CA GLU A 132 -6.36 -21.54 -0.85
C GLU A 132 -5.66 -22.35 -1.94
N ALA A 133 -5.25 -21.69 -3.03
CA ALA A 133 -4.45 -22.31 -4.10
C ALA A 133 -3.11 -22.83 -3.57
N TYR A 134 -2.45 -22.06 -2.69
CA TYR A 134 -1.19 -22.46 -2.07
C TYR A 134 -1.33 -23.63 -1.08
N LEU A 135 -2.40 -23.62 -0.27
CA LEU A 135 -2.61 -24.60 0.80
C LEU A 135 -3.38 -25.86 0.35
N GLY A 136 -4.05 -25.81 -0.80
CA GLY A 136 -4.90 -26.88 -1.30
C GLY A 136 -6.16 -27.13 -0.46
N LYS A 137 -6.60 -26.16 0.35
CA LYS A 137 -7.75 -26.27 1.26
C LYS A 137 -8.38 -24.90 1.56
N PRO A 138 -9.65 -24.85 1.97
CA PRO A 138 -10.33 -23.59 2.29
C PRO A 138 -9.66 -22.81 3.42
N VAL A 139 -9.64 -21.48 3.29
CA VAL A 139 -9.10 -20.53 4.28
C VAL A 139 -10.23 -19.66 4.80
N ASN A 140 -10.57 -19.86 6.08
CA ASN A 140 -11.70 -19.17 6.69
C ASN A 140 -11.28 -18.15 7.75
N ASN A 141 -10.05 -18.16 8.24
CA ASN A 141 -9.60 -17.29 9.32
C ASN A 141 -8.49 -16.35 8.83
N ALA A 142 -8.58 -15.08 9.19
CA ALA A 142 -7.55 -14.10 8.84
C ALA A 142 -7.28 -13.12 9.98
N VAL A 143 -6.05 -12.61 10.02
CA VAL A 143 -5.70 -11.34 10.68
C VAL A 143 -5.46 -10.33 9.58
N VAL A 144 -6.11 -9.17 9.65
CA VAL A 144 -6.00 -8.12 8.63
C VAL A 144 -5.35 -6.88 9.25
N THR A 145 -4.39 -6.28 8.54
CA THR A 145 -3.71 -5.06 8.98
C THR A 145 -4.51 -3.80 8.65
N VAL A 146 -4.33 -2.75 9.45
CA VAL A 146 -4.80 -1.38 9.18
C VAL A 146 -3.77 -0.37 9.66
N PRO A 147 -3.77 0.87 9.13
CA PRO A 147 -2.92 1.94 9.64
C PRO A 147 -3.23 2.25 11.11
N ALA A 148 -2.22 2.66 11.89
CA ALA A 148 -2.41 2.90 13.33
C ALA A 148 -3.42 4.03 13.61
N TYR A 149 -3.45 5.05 12.73
CA TYR A 149 -4.32 6.21 12.82
C TYR A 149 -5.77 5.94 12.38
N PHE A 150 -6.10 4.74 11.89
CA PHE A 150 -7.48 4.41 11.52
C PHE A 150 -8.40 4.51 12.74
N ASN A 151 -9.48 5.28 12.58
CA ASN A 151 -10.53 5.39 13.60
C ASN A 151 -11.44 4.15 13.62
N ASP A 152 -12.36 4.10 14.59
CA ASP A 152 -13.27 2.96 14.79
C ASP A 152 -14.12 2.64 13.57
N SER A 153 -14.59 3.66 12.84
CA SER A 153 -15.40 3.46 11.62
C SER A 153 -14.59 2.81 10.50
N GLN A 154 -13.33 3.20 10.33
CA GLN A 154 -12.45 2.64 9.30
C GLN A 154 -12.01 1.20 9.65
N ARG A 155 -11.74 0.95 10.93
CA ARG A 155 -11.45 -0.40 11.45
C ARG A 155 -12.64 -1.34 11.27
N GLN A 156 -13.84 -0.87 11.61
CA GLN A 156 -15.07 -1.65 11.44
C GLN A 156 -15.35 -1.93 9.96
N ALA A 157 -15.26 -0.92 9.09
CA ALA A 157 -15.46 -1.11 7.65
C ALA A 157 -14.44 -2.08 7.02
N THR A 158 -13.19 -2.08 7.49
CA THR A 158 -12.18 -3.07 7.06
C THR A 158 -12.52 -4.48 7.54
N LYS A 159 -13.02 -4.61 8.77
CA LYS A 159 -13.51 -5.89 9.31
C LYS A 159 -14.73 -6.39 8.54
N ASP A 160 -15.65 -5.50 8.17
CA ASP A 160 -16.83 -5.79 7.35
C ASP A 160 -16.42 -6.26 5.95
N ALA A 161 -15.42 -5.63 5.33
CA ALA A 161 -14.82 -6.12 4.07
C ALA A 161 -14.31 -7.57 4.20
N GLY A 162 -13.67 -7.91 5.32
CA GLY A 162 -13.27 -9.28 5.62
C GLY A 162 -14.46 -10.22 5.73
N ALA A 163 -15.52 -9.83 6.44
CA ALA A 163 -16.74 -10.63 6.56
C ALA A 163 -17.42 -10.86 5.19
N ILE A 164 -17.52 -9.83 4.35
CA ILE A 164 -18.09 -9.91 2.99
C ILE A 164 -17.28 -10.88 2.11
N SER A 165 -15.95 -10.93 2.27
CA SER A 165 -15.07 -11.89 1.57
C SER A 165 -15.17 -13.34 2.08
N GLY A 166 -16.02 -13.59 3.09
CA GLY A 166 -16.15 -14.90 3.72
C GLY A 166 -14.95 -15.27 4.60
N LEU A 167 -14.26 -14.28 5.17
CA LEU A 167 -13.21 -14.46 6.16
C LEU A 167 -13.73 -14.13 7.56
N ASN A 168 -13.46 -15.02 8.51
CA ASN A 168 -13.54 -14.73 9.93
C ASN A 168 -12.30 -13.93 10.34
N VAL A 169 -12.45 -12.61 10.46
CA VAL A 169 -11.39 -11.70 10.90
C VAL A 169 -11.16 -11.86 12.40
N LEU A 170 -10.15 -12.67 12.76
CA LEU A 170 -9.78 -12.98 14.15
C LEU A 170 -9.35 -11.73 14.91
N ARG A 171 -8.63 -10.84 14.22
CA ARG A 171 -8.10 -9.60 14.78
C ARG A 171 -7.81 -8.61 13.65
N ILE A 172 -8.07 -7.34 13.93
CA ILE A 172 -7.48 -6.22 13.20
C ILE A 172 -6.22 -5.81 13.96
N ILE A 173 -5.08 -5.76 13.28
CA ILE A 173 -3.80 -5.36 13.88
C ILE A 173 -3.29 -4.09 13.20
N ASN A 174 -2.57 -3.25 13.94
CA ASN A 174 -1.93 -2.09 13.34
C ASN A 174 -0.75 -2.55 12.48
N GLU A 175 -0.62 -2.00 11.29
CA GLU A 175 0.53 -2.18 10.39
C GLU A 175 1.88 -2.02 11.11
N PRO A 176 2.14 -0.94 11.88
CA PRO A 176 3.41 -0.81 12.57
C PRO A 176 3.64 -1.86 13.66
N THR A 177 2.58 -2.35 14.31
CA THR A 177 2.68 -3.47 15.26
C THR A 177 3.02 -4.77 14.53
N ALA A 178 2.40 -5.03 13.37
CA ALA A 178 2.71 -6.19 12.55
C ALA A 178 4.16 -6.17 12.05
N ALA A 179 4.66 -4.99 11.64
CA ALA A 179 6.06 -4.80 11.24
C ALA A 179 7.03 -5.07 12.41
N ALA A 180 6.71 -4.56 13.61
CA ALA A 180 7.52 -4.79 14.81
C ALA A 180 7.59 -6.28 15.20
N ILE A 181 6.46 -7.00 15.09
CA ILE A 181 6.40 -8.47 15.29
C ILE A 181 7.25 -9.19 14.24
N ALA A 182 7.14 -8.79 12.96
CA ALA A 182 7.91 -9.41 11.87
C ALA A 182 9.43 -9.24 12.04
N TYR A 183 9.88 -8.13 12.62
CA TYR A 183 11.29 -7.87 12.90
C TYR A 183 11.84 -8.68 14.10
N GLY A 184 11.00 -9.47 14.77
CA GLY A 184 11.42 -10.34 15.88
C GLY A 184 11.75 -9.56 17.16
N LEU A 185 11.20 -8.35 17.31
CA LEU A 185 11.40 -7.52 18.50
C LEU A 185 10.66 -8.07 19.73
N ASP A 186 9.75 -9.02 19.53
CA ASP A 186 9.14 -9.85 20.57
C ASP A 186 10.10 -10.85 21.23
N LYS A 187 11.24 -11.16 20.57
CA LYS A 187 12.18 -12.23 21.00
C LYS A 187 13.40 -11.75 21.78
N LYS A 188 13.61 -10.44 21.92
CA LYS A 188 14.73 -9.85 22.65
C LYS A 188 14.22 -9.20 23.95
N VAL A 189 13.86 -10.02 24.93
CA VAL A 189 13.20 -9.54 26.16
C VAL A 189 14.19 -9.50 27.33
N GLY A 190 14.24 -8.34 27.98
CA GLY A 190 14.99 -8.06 29.21
C GLY A 190 14.79 -6.63 29.72
N SER A 191 14.48 -5.69 28.82
CA SER A 191 14.14 -4.29 29.16
C SER A 191 13.16 -3.69 28.15
N GLU A 192 12.45 -2.65 28.55
CA GLU A 192 11.65 -1.77 27.67
C GLU A 192 12.48 -1.32 26.45
N ARG A 193 11.88 -1.35 25.26
CA ARG A 193 12.49 -0.86 24.01
C ARG A 193 11.54 0.06 23.28
N ASN A 194 12.04 1.23 22.90
CA ASN A 194 11.34 2.14 21.99
C ASN A 194 11.79 1.91 20.55
N VAL A 195 10.83 1.79 19.66
CA VAL A 195 11.03 1.41 18.26
C VAL A 195 10.33 2.41 17.39
N LEU A 196 11.04 2.92 16.38
CA LEU A 196 10.45 3.76 15.34
C LEU A 196 10.16 2.90 14.11
N ILE A 197 8.89 2.86 13.72
CA ILE A 197 8.47 2.28 12.44
C ILE A 197 8.41 3.39 11.42
N PHE A 198 9.13 3.21 10.31
CA PHE A 198 9.12 4.11 9.17
C PHE A 198 8.47 3.38 7.99
N ASP A 199 7.20 3.70 7.70
CA ASP A 199 6.41 3.04 6.65
C ASP A 199 6.13 4.01 5.50
N LEU A 200 6.91 3.90 4.42
CA LEU A 200 6.73 4.69 3.21
C LEU A 200 6.20 3.79 2.10
N GLY A 201 4.88 3.71 1.96
CA GLY A 201 4.22 2.84 1.00
C GLY A 201 4.11 3.41 -0.42
N GLY A 202 3.17 2.87 -1.19
CA GLY A 202 2.89 3.32 -2.56
C GLY A 202 2.26 4.72 -2.64
N GLY A 203 1.45 5.12 -1.65
CA GLY A 203 0.83 6.45 -1.61
C GLY A 203 0.59 7.00 -0.21
N THR A 204 1.04 6.30 0.83
CA THR A 204 0.92 6.74 2.22
C THR A 204 2.28 6.64 2.89
N PHE A 205 2.57 7.61 3.75
CA PHE A 205 3.75 7.64 4.60
C PHE A 205 3.32 7.73 6.06
N ASP A 206 3.74 6.77 6.87
CA ASP A 206 3.41 6.68 8.28
C ASP A 206 4.67 6.47 9.12
N VAL A 207 4.74 7.19 10.23
CA VAL A 207 5.77 7.04 11.25
C VAL A 207 5.09 6.77 12.59
N SER A 208 5.37 5.61 13.17
CA SER A 208 4.86 5.26 14.50
C SER A 208 6.00 4.98 15.45
N ILE A 209 5.92 5.52 16.68
CA ILE A 209 6.81 5.13 17.76
C ILE A 209 6.06 4.15 18.65
N LEU A 210 6.66 3.00 18.92
CA LEU A 210 6.14 1.97 19.79
C LEU A 210 7.08 1.75 20.96
N THR A 211 6.50 1.46 22.12
CA THR A 211 7.20 0.87 23.24
C THR A 211 6.87 -0.61 23.29
N ILE A 212 7.90 -1.44 23.42
CA ILE A 212 7.80 -2.90 23.53
C ILE A 212 8.35 -3.31 24.88
N GLU A 213 7.51 -3.94 25.69
CA GLU A 213 7.88 -4.46 27.01
C GLU A 213 7.11 -5.76 27.25
N ASP A 214 7.82 -6.84 27.59
CA ASP A 214 7.23 -8.17 27.87
C ASP A 214 6.22 -8.66 26.81
N GLY A 215 6.50 -8.37 25.53
CA GLY A 215 5.64 -8.75 24.40
C GLY A 215 4.38 -7.90 24.24
N ILE A 216 4.20 -6.86 25.06
CA ILE A 216 3.17 -5.84 24.92
C ILE A 216 3.69 -4.75 23.98
N PHE A 217 2.90 -4.43 22.96
CA PHE A 217 3.21 -3.37 22.00
C PHE A 217 2.27 -2.19 22.25
N GLU A 218 2.84 -1.06 22.69
CA GLU A 218 2.09 0.17 22.92
C GLU A 218 2.49 1.22 21.89
N VAL A 219 1.53 1.73 21.12
CA VAL A 219 1.78 2.85 20.20
C VAL A 219 1.81 4.15 20.99
N LYS A 220 2.95 4.83 21.04
CA LYS A 220 3.16 6.10 21.76
C LYS A 220 2.76 7.31 20.94
N SER A 221 3.09 7.29 19.65
CA SER A 221 2.72 8.36 18.72
C SER A 221 2.59 7.83 17.30
N THR A 222 1.86 8.56 16.46
CA THR A 222 1.80 8.33 15.02
C THR A 222 1.66 9.67 14.31
N ALA A 223 2.48 9.87 13.30
CA ALA A 223 2.42 10.99 12.37
C ALA A 223 2.67 10.44 10.96
N GLY A 224 2.41 11.25 9.94
CA GLY A 224 2.56 10.80 8.57
C GLY A 224 2.02 11.80 7.58
N ASP A 225 2.06 11.41 6.32
CA ASP A 225 1.41 12.07 5.20
C ASP A 225 0.60 11.03 4.43
N THR A 226 -0.72 11.21 4.42
CA THR A 226 -1.63 10.29 3.75
C THR A 226 -1.53 10.36 2.23
N HIS A 227 -0.82 11.34 1.67
CA HIS A 227 -0.72 11.61 0.22
C HIS A 227 0.72 11.65 -0.26
N LEU A 228 1.62 10.97 0.43
CA LEU A 228 3.02 10.82 0.04
C LEU A 228 3.38 9.35 -0.10
N GLY A 229 3.93 8.96 -1.25
CA GLY A 229 4.50 7.63 -1.41
C GLY A 229 5.24 7.41 -2.72
N GLY A 230 5.46 6.13 -3.05
CA GLY A 230 6.15 5.70 -4.25
C GLY A 230 5.57 6.26 -5.56
N GLU A 231 4.27 6.50 -5.64
CA GLU A 231 3.59 7.05 -6.82
C GLU A 231 3.94 8.51 -7.08
N ASP A 232 4.21 9.30 -6.04
CA ASP A 232 4.67 10.69 -6.17
C ASP A 232 6.07 10.73 -6.76
N PHE A 233 6.93 9.78 -6.40
CA PHE A 233 8.26 9.66 -7.00
C PHE A 233 8.19 9.27 -8.47
N ASP A 234 7.24 8.40 -8.82
CA ASP A 234 6.95 8.07 -10.22
C ASP A 234 6.44 9.31 -10.96
N ASN A 235 5.56 10.12 -10.35
CA ASN A 235 5.06 11.37 -10.91
C ASN A 235 6.18 12.37 -11.23
N ARG A 236 7.16 12.54 -10.34
CA ARG A 236 8.32 13.43 -10.60
C ARG A 236 9.13 12.97 -11.80
N MET A 237 9.36 11.66 -11.92
CA MET A 237 10.08 11.08 -13.05
C MET A 237 9.28 11.22 -14.35
N VAL A 238 7.98 10.94 -14.30
CA VAL A 238 7.06 11.13 -15.43
C VAL A 238 7.09 12.58 -15.91
N ASN A 239 6.92 13.55 -15.01
CA ASN A 239 6.93 14.99 -15.36
C ASN A 239 8.28 15.44 -15.92
N HIS A 240 9.40 14.87 -15.44
CA HIS A 240 10.72 15.14 -16.00
C HIS A 240 10.83 14.75 -17.48
N PHE A 241 10.17 13.65 -17.87
CA PHE A 241 10.18 13.14 -19.25
C PHE A 241 9.03 13.67 -20.11
N ILE A 242 7.96 14.21 -19.51
CA ILE A 242 6.71 14.57 -20.20
C ILE A 242 6.72 15.90 -20.94
N ALA A 243 7.84 16.62 -21.03
CA ALA A 243 7.88 18.01 -21.53
C ALA A 243 6.98 18.33 -22.75
N GLU A 244 6.72 17.39 -23.68
CA GLU A 244 5.70 17.56 -24.76
C GLU A 244 4.79 16.34 -25.07
N PHE A 245 4.81 15.23 -24.31
CA PHE A 245 4.08 14.00 -24.68
C PHE A 245 2.74 13.80 -23.96
N LYS A 246 1.67 13.52 -24.71
CA LYS A 246 0.33 13.20 -24.16
C LYS A 246 0.17 11.75 -23.66
N ALA A 247 1.17 10.88 -23.85
CA ALA A 247 1.10 9.45 -23.52
C ALA A 247 1.54 9.11 -22.08
N VAL A 248 0.87 9.72 -21.09
CA VAL A 248 1.27 9.74 -19.67
C VAL A 248 1.41 8.35 -19.03
N ARG A 249 0.62 7.38 -19.46
CA ARG A 249 0.45 6.13 -18.70
C ARG A 249 1.51 5.07 -18.96
N ARG A 250 1.86 4.82 -20.22
CA ARG A 250 2.94 3.87 -20.58
C ARG A 250 4.27 4.34 -19.99
N LEU A 251 4.50 5.65 -20.04
CA LEU A 251 5.64 6.30 -19.41
C LEU A 251 5.65 6.13 -17.89
N ARG A 252 4.50 6.27 -17.21
CA ARG A 252 4.40 5.99 -15.77
C ARG A 252 4.79 4.55 -15.42
N THR A 253 4.29 3.56 -16.14
CA THR A 253 4.68 2.15 -15.91
C THR A 253 6.18 1.93 -16.10
N ALA A 254 6.78 2.58 -17.11
CA ALA A 254 8.23 2.50 -17.32
C ALA A 254 9.01 3.24 -16.22
N CYS A 255 8.52 4.38 -15.72
CA CYS A 255 9.10 5.12 -14.59
C CYS A 255 9.04 4.30 -13.29
N GLU A 256 7.93 3.61 -13.01
CA GLU A 256 7.80 2.70 -11.85
C GLU A 256 8.88 1.59 -11.92
N ARG A 257 9.09 1.00 -13.10
CA ARG A 257 10.14 -0.02 -13.33
C ARG A 257 11.55 0.56 -13.21
N ALA A 258 11.79 1.75 -13.76
CA ALA A 258 13.06 2.44 -13.66
C ALA A 258 13.40 2.78 -12.21
N LYS A 259 12.44 3.30 -11.42
CA LYS A 259 12.58 3.54 -9.97
C LYS A 259 13.01 2.26 -9.23
N ARG A 260 12.35 1.13 -9.50
CA ARG A 260 12.72 -0.18 -8.93
C ARG A 260 14.15 -0.57 -9.30
N THR A 261 14.57 -0.35 -10.54
CA THR A 261 15.93 -0.64 -10.99
C THR A 261 16.96 0.27 -10.32
N LEU A 262 16.68 1.56 -10.21
CA LEU A 262 17.54 2.56 -9.55
C LEU A 262 17.76 2.28 -8.06
N SER A 263 16.96 1.39 -7.49
CA SER A 263 17.06 0.99 -6.10
C SER A 263 18.29 0.13 -5.79
N SER A 264 18.72 -0.67 -6.77
CA SER A 264 19.91 -1.51 -6.69
C SER A 264 21.00 -1.08 -7.68
N SER A 265 20.65 -0.36 -8.74
CA SER A 265 21.56 0.13 -9.79
C SER A 265 21.72 1.66 -9.77
N THR A 266 22.81 2.18 -10.30
CA THR A 266 23.07 3.64 -10.39
C THR A 266 22.43 4.30 -11.60
N GLN A 267 21.92 3.51 -12.56
CA GLN A 267 21.25 3.95 -13.78
C GLN A 267 20.17 2.94 -14.17
N ALA A 268 19.13 3.40 -14.89
CA ALA A 268 18.09 2.57 -15.49
C ALA A 268 17.76 3.07 -16.90
N SER A 269 17.58 2.15 -17.86
CA SER A 269 17.05 2.49 -19.19
C SER A 269 15.52 2.53 -19.17
N ILE A 270 14.96 3.37 -20.04
CA ILE A 270 13.52 3.48 -20.28
C ILE A 270 13.33 3.37 -21.79
N GLU A 271 12.64 2.32 -22.20
CA GLU A 271 12.48 1.93 -23.59
C GLU A 271 11.00 1.65 -23.84
N ILE A 272 10.37 2.47 -24.68
CA ILE A 272 8.94 2.39 -24.97
C ILE A 272 8.71 2.60 -26.46
N ASP A 273 8.36 1.52 -27.16
CA ASP A 273 8.06 1.59 -28.59
C ASP A 273 6.77 2.36 -28.86
N SER A 274 6.75 3.22 -29.89
CA SER A 274 5.60 3.99 -30.33
C SER A 274 4.89 4.70 -29.17
N LEU A 275 5.65 5.42 -28.34
CA LEU A 275 5.10 6.12 -27.17
C LEU A 275 4.03 7.14 -27.59
N TYR A 276 4.28 7.93 -28.63
CA TYR A 276 3.36 8.95 -29.15
C TYR A 276 3.53 9.14 -30.66
N GLU A 277 2.42 9.15 -31.41
CA GLU A 277 2.42 9.32 -32.89
C GLU A 277 3.40 8.38 -33.63
N GLY A 278 3.58 7.16 -33.13
CA GLY A 278 4.50 6.17 -33.70
C GLY A 278 5.99 6.44 -33.39
N VAL A 279 6.31 7.48 -32.62
CA VAL A 279 7.67 7.79 -32.18
C VAL A 279 8.02 6.95 -30.95
N ASP A 280 9.10 6.19 -31.06
CA ASP A 280 9.65 5.43 -29.94
C ASP A 280 10.35 6.35 -28.92
N PHE A 281 10.36 5.95 -27.66
CA PHE A 281 11.00 6.68 -26.57
C PHE A 281 12.09 5.83 -25.93
N TYR A 282 13.34 6.22 -26.16
CA TYR A 282 14.53 5.56 -25.63
C TYR A 282 15.36 6.57 -24.84
N THR A 283 15.50 6.36 -23.53
CA THR A 283 16.31 7.23 -22.66
C THR A 283 16.87 6.45 -21.48
N SER A 284 17.62 7.12 -20.61
CA SER A 284 18.05 6.57 -19.32
C SER A 284 18.00 7.63 -18.24
N ILE A 285 17.88 7.19 -17.00
CA ILE A 285 17.94 8.05 -15.81
C ILE A 285 18.98 7.51 -14.84
N THR A 286 19.72 8.42 -14.21
CA THR A 286 20.67 8.08 -13.15
C THR A 286 19.99 8.17 -11.78
N ARG A 287 20.51 7.43 -10.79
CA ARG A 287 20.05 7.51 -9.40
C ARG A 287 20.17 8.94 -8.87
N ALA A 288 21.27 9.63 -9.17
CA ALA A 288 21.48 11.02 -8.75
C ALA A 288 20.40 11.96 -9.29
N ARG A 289 20.01 11.81 -10.56
CA ARG A 289 18.92 12.62 -11.13
C ARG A 289 17.57 12.29 -10.49
N PHE A 290 17.29 11.02 -10.22
CA PHE A 290 16.08 10.62 -9.50
C PHE A 290 16.04 11.18 -8.06
N GLU A 291 17.16 11.15 -7.34
CA GLU A 291 17.29 11.75 -6.01
C GLU A 291 17.08 13.27 -6.06
N GLU A 292 17.64 13.95 -7.06
CA GLU A 292 17.45 15.39 -7.27
C GLU A 292 15.97 15.76 -7.52
N LEU A 293 15.27 15.01 -8.39
CA LEU A 293 13.86 15.24 -8.73
C LEU A 293 12.90 15.09 -7.54
N ASN A 294 13.33 14.37 -6.50
CA ASN A 294 12.54 14.03 -5.33
C ASN A 294 13.13 14.60 -4.02
N ALA A 295 14.14 15.47 -4.11
CA ALA A 295 14.91 15.90 -2.95
C ALA A 295 14.05 16.57 -1.86
N ASP A 296 13.03 17.34 -2.26
CA ASP A 296 12.06 17.96 -1.38
C ASP A 296 11.15 16.91 -0.70
N LEU A 297 10.61 15.95 -1.47
CA LEU A 297 9.76 14.89 -0.94
C LEU A 297 10.51 14.00 0.05
N PHE A 298 11.75 13.63 -0.28
CA PHE A 298 12.58 12.82 0.60
C PHE A 298 12.93 13.55 1.88
N ARG A 299 13.27 14.84 1.81
CA ARG A 299 13.52 15.66 3.01
C ARG A 299 12.26 15.85 3.85
N GLY A 300 11.10 16.00 3.21
CA GLY A 300 9.80 16.14 3.88
C GLY A 300 9.45 14.96 4.79
N THR A 301 9.98 13.76 4.51
CA THR A 301 9.77 12.57 5.36
C THR A 301 10.33 12.72 6.78
N LEU A 302 11.25 13.67 7.02
CA LEU A 302 11.82 13.93 8.34
C LEU A 302 10.83 14.64 9.27
N GLU A 303 9.93 15.46 8.73
CA GLU A 303 9.01 16.24 9.55
C GLU A 303 8.05 15.36 10.36
N PRO A 304 7.42 14.30 9.77
CA PRO A 304 6.66 13.33 10.55
C PRO A 304 7.50 12.56 11.57
N VAL A 305 8.77 12.28 11.30
CA VAL A 305 9.65 11.62 12.28
C VAL A 305 9.87 12.50 13.50
N GLU A 306 10.23 13.77 13.29
CA GLU A 306 10.43 14.72 14.38
C GLU A 306 9.13 14.99 15.14
N LYS A 307 7.99 15.06 14.44
CA LYS A 307 6.68 15.19 15.06
C LYS A 307 6.36 13.98 15.93
N SER A 308 6.54 12.76 15.43
CA SER A 308 6.32 11.54 16.21
C SER A 308 7.19 11.48 17.47
N LEU A 309 8.47 11.90 17.39
CA LEU A 309 9.35 12.00 18.56
C LEU A 309 8.82 13.01 19.60
N ARG A 310 8.42 14.20 19.17
CA ARG A 310 7.82 15.22 20.05
C ARG A 310 6.53 14.74 20.71
N ASP A 311 5.63 14.15 19.94
CA ASP A 311 4.34 13.65 20.42
C ASP A 311 4.54 12.47 21.41
N ALA A 312 5.54 11.62 21.18
CA ALA A 312 5.94 10.56 22.11
C ALA A 312 6.73 11.07 23.33
N LYS A 313 7.14 12.35 23.34
CA LYS A 313 8.01 12.97 24.35
C LYS A 313 9.34 12.21 24.52
N MET A 314 9.92 11.79 23.41
CA MET A 314 11.18 11.03 23.37
C MET A 314 12.25 11.78 22.60
N ASP A 315 13.48 11.76 23.11
CA ASP A 315 14.66 12.15 22.36
C ASP A 315 15.07 11.06 21.36
N LYS A 316 15.76 11.45 20.29
CA LYS A 316 16.30 10.53 19.27
C LYS A 316 17.15 9.41 19.88
N ALA A 317 17.94 9.71 20.91
CA ALA A 317 18.80 8.75 21.59
C ALA A 317 18.02 7.66 22.36
N GLN A 318 16.72 7.84 22.59
CA GLN A 318 15.86 6.86 23.27
C GLN A 318 15.25 5.85 22.30
N ILE A 319 15.43 6.01 20.98
CA ILE A 319 15.00 5.05 19.97
C ILE A 319 16.04 3.95 19.86
N HIS A 320 15.64 2.71 20.17
CA HIS A 320 16.53 1.55 20.24
C HIS A 320 16.65 0.83 18.91
N ASP A 321 15.57 0.82 18.13
CA ASP A 321 15.51 0.19 16.81
C ASP A 321 14.71 1.08 15.85
N ILE A 322 15.12 1.10 14.60
CA ILE A 322 14.36 1.69 13.51
C ILE A 322 14.02 0.57 12.54
N VAL A 323 12.73 0.33 12.35
CA VAL A 323 12.23 -0.71 11.46
C VAL A 323 11.61 -0.02 10.26
N PRO A 324 12.22 -0.11 9.07
CA PRO A 324 11.50 0.20 7.85
C PRO A 324 10.39 -0.83 7.67
N SER A 325 9.18 -0.39 7.35
CA SER A 325 8.12 -1.33 6.95
C SER A 325 8.64 -2.15 5.76
N PRO A 326 8.49 -3.49 5.77
CA PRO A 326 9.05 -4.34 4.73
C PRO A 326 8.58 -3.83 3.37
N PRO A 327 9.48 -3.79 2.37
CA PRO A 327 9.13 -3.25 1.08
C PRO A 327 7.94 -4.03 0.50
N THR A 328 6.74 -3.44 0.53
CA THR A 328 5.86 -3.60 -0.61
C THR A 328 6.71 -3.16 -1.80
N LEU A 329 6.77 -3.98 -2.84
CA LEU A 329 7.73 -3.96 -3.96
C LEU A 329 7.80 -2.62 -4.75
N THR A 330 7.20 -1.55 -4.24
CA THR A 330 7.18 -0.16 -4.71
C THR A 330 8.22 0.74 -4.02
N THR A 331 8.78 0.37 -2.87
CA THR A 331 9.82 1.17 -2.21
C THR A 331 11.16 0.99 -2.91
N SER A 332 11.76 2.11 -3.29
CA SER A 332 13.16 2.13 -3.62
C SER A 332 13.99 1.99 -2.35
N PRO A 333 14.89 0.99 -2.21
CA PRO A 333 15.93 0.98 -1.19
C PRO A 333 16.69 2.30 -1.03
N VAL A 334 16.69 3.19 -2.04
CA VAL A 334 17.24 4.54 -1.91
C VAL A 334 16.51 5.37 -0.84
N CYS A 335 15.18 5.28 -0.75
CA CYS A 335 14.41 5.95 0.31
C CYS A 335 14.57 5.26 1.66
N SER A 336 14.36 3.95 1.71
CA SER A 336 14.27 3.20 2.97
C SER A 336 15.60 3.04 3.69
N PHE A 337 16.75 3.12 3.02
CA PHE A 337 18.06 2.96 3.66
C PHE A 337 18.87 4.25 3.79
N ARG A 338 18.84 5.17 2.81
CA ARG A 338 19.64 6.41 2.91
C ARG A 338 19.01 7.47 3.80
N TYR A 339 17.68 7.63 3.78
CA TYR A 339 17.05 8.70 4.55
C TYR A 339 16.80 8.32 6.01
N THR A 340 16.55 7.05 6.31
CA THR A 340 16.59 6.54 7.69
C THR A 340 17.96 6.77 8.35
N ALA A 341 19.05 6.66 7.59
CA ALA A 341 20.42 6.94 8.03
C ALA A 341 20.83 8.44 7.98
N LEU A 342 19.95 9.33 7.51
CA LEU A 342 20.15 10.79 7.56
C LEU A 342 19.40 11.43 8.74
N VAL A 343 18.42 10.74 9.32
CA VAL A 343 17.65 11.22 10.48
C VAL A 343 18.42 11.03 11.80
N PHE A 344 19.33 10.05 11.82
CA PHE A 344 20.11 9.55 12.95
C PHE A 344 21.55 9.28 12.51
#